data_AF-A0A2G8JZ56-F1
#
_entry.id   AF-A0A2G8JZ56-F1
#
_cell.length_a   1.000
_cell.length_b   1.000
_cell.length_c   1.000
_cell.angle_alpha   90.00
_cell.angle_beta   90.00
_cell.angle_gamma   90.00
#
_symmetry.space_group_name_H-M   'P 1'
#
loop_
_entity.id
_entity.type
_entity.pdbx_description
1 polymer ?
#
loop_
_entity_poly.entity_id
_entity_poly.type
_entity_poly.pdbx_seq_one_letter_code
_entity_poly.pdbx_strand_id
1 'polypeptide(L)'
;DVFAKSQAKDISLIKSFLSTQDGGEGEKKLALDQAFRDRLQGFISEGAPHSELTSVVALSISAAQDNLCSPSVPFLLLTDTFDSVTIDVCDQVFKFVEEKVSIWKSPQFYVSGKNFLLRMSNDLLRRLSKAHNTVFCGRIQLFLAKFFPLDEKSGLNLMSNFNKENVTFYNKENLEGPIQIEEKDDSMEYEEGEMSEGPSSNHIDYQLYRKFWSLQDYFRDPVQCYTKDKWKQFMKNTRSVLAAFSSMKLEPDSMSSSSMTKGKEPMTTKQKPTVQDKSSVFFAKYLTSEKLFDLQLSDSSFRRYVLVQFLILFQYLSQQVKFKTATLVLTEEMQLFMKTTLDKVYELLKETPPDGQKFAADIKHILDREEHWNNWKNEGCPSFVKRSQKRNQNQRGGMNT
;
A
#
# COMPACT_ATOMS: atom_id res chain seq x y z
N ASP A 1 6.82 37.64 -18.57
CA ASP A 1 5.95 38.75 -18.12
C ASP A 1 4.47 38.40 -17.95
N VAL A 2 3.75 37.92 -18.96
CA VAL A 2 2.30 37.61 -18.84
C VAL A 2 2.03 36.58 -17.73
N PHE A 3 2.76 35.46 -17.71
CA PHE A 3 2.63 34.45 -16.65
C PHE A 3 3.02 34.94 -15.25
N ALA A 4 3.91 35.94 -15.15
CA ALA A 4 4.30 36.51 -13.86
C ALA A 4 3.24 37.49 -13.31
N LYS A 5 2.43 38.07 -14.19
CA LYS A 5 1.34 39.00 -13.85
C LYS A 5 -0.02 38.30 -13.68
N SER A 6 -0.18 37.11 -14.27
CA SER A 6 -1.36 36.27 -14.08
C SER A 6 -1.40 35.68 -12.67
N GLN A 7 -2.45 36.00 -11.91
CA GLN A 7 -2.73 35.33 -10.64
C GLN A 7 -3.12 33.88 -10.87
N ALA A 8 -2.94 33.01 -9.87
CA ALA A 8 -3.36 31.62 -9.95
C ALA A 8 -4.85 31.53 -10.37
N LYS A 9 -5.11 31.03 -11.58
CA LYS A 9 -6.41 30.88 -12.28
C LYS A 9 -6.90 32.05 -13.15
N ASP A 10 -6.23 33.20 -13.14
CA ASP A 10 -6.63 34.32 -14.01
C ASP A 10 -5.94 34.24 -15.38
N ILE A 11 -6.71 33.77 -16.37
CA ILE A 11 -6.29 33.63 -17.77
C ILE A 11 -6.69 34.83 -18.64
N SER A 12 -7.29 35.89 -18.07
CA SER A 12 -7.73 37.07 -18.83
C SER A 12 -6.59 37.73 -19.60
N LEU A 13 -5.43 37.87 -18.95
CA LEU A 13 -4.20 38.41 -19.54
C LEU A 13 -3.63 37.50 -20.65
N ILE A 14 -3.76 36.18 -20.49
CA ILE A 14 -3.32 35.22 -21.51
C ILE A 14 -4.24 35.30 -22.73
N LYS A 15 -5.56 35.38 -22.52
CA LYS A 15 -6.55 35.55 -23.59
C LYS A 15 -6.36 36.85 -24.35
N SER A 16 -6.19 37.97 -23.64
CA SER A 16 -5.96 39.26 -24.29
C SER A 16 -4.67 39.23 -25.10
N PHE A 17 -3.60 38.64 -24.55
CA PHE A 17 -2.35 38.51 -25.27
C PHE A 17 -2.49 37.65 -26.53
N LEU A 18 -3.09 36.45 -26.44
CA LEU A 18 -3.30 35.58 -27.60
C LEU A 18 -4.19 36.20 -28.69
N SER A 19 -5.12 37.07 -28.30
CA SER A 19 -5.96 37.81 -29.25
C SER A 19 -5.18 38.85 -30.07
N THR A 20 -4.07 39.36 -29.53
CA THR A 20 -3.19 40.33 -30.20
C THR A 20 -2.12 39.70 -31.09
N GLN A 21 -1.91 38.39 -30.99
CA GLN A 21 -0.90 37.69 -31.79
C GLN A 21 -1.48 37.28 -33.15
N ASP A 22 -0.67 37.37 -34.21
CA ASP A 22 -1.01 36.83 -35.52
C ASP A 22 -0.78 35.31 -35.57
N GLY A 23 -1.55 34.59 -36.39
CA GLY A 23 -1.38 33.14 -36.60
C GLY A 23 -2.67 32.32 -36.46
N GLY A 24 -2.61 31.07 -36.92
CA GLY A 24 -3.73 30.14 -36.84
C GLY A 24 -4.05 29.71 -35.40
N GLU A 25 -5.29 29.32 -35.11
CA GLU A 25 -5.70 28.88 -33.77
C GLU A 25 -4.85 27.69 -33.26
N GLY A 26 -4.47 26.78 -34.15
CA GLY A 26 -3.60 25.64 -33.83
C GLY A 26 -2.15 26.05 -33.47
N GLU A 27 -1.58 27.01 -34.18
CA GLU A 27 -0.23 27.53 -33.91
C GLU A 27 -0.19 28.27 -32.58
N LYS A 28 -1.23 29.07 -32.30
CA LYS A 28 -1.40 29.76 -31.01
C LYS A 28 -1.48 28.78 -29.84
N LYS A 29 -2.19 27.66 -30.01
CA LYS A 29 -2.27 26.59 -29.00
C LYS A 29 -0.90 25.96 -28.75
N LEU A 30 -0.18 25.57 -29.80
CA LEU A 30 1.15 24.97 -29.68
C LEU A 30 2.16 25.93 -29.05
N ALA A 31 2.12 27.21 -29.43
CA ALA A 31 2.96 28.24 -28.83
C ALA A 31 2.65 28.43 -27.34
N LEU A 32 1.37 28.41 -26.94
CA LEU A 32 1.00 28.49 -25.53
C LEU A 32 1.42 27.24 -24.75
N ASP A 33 1.24 26.05 -25.33
CA ASP A 33 1.69 24.78 -24.74
C ASP A 33 3.19 24.83 -24.42
N GLN A 34 4.02 25.32 -25.37
CA GLN A 34 5.46 25.47 -25.16
C GLN A 34 5.78 26.57 -24.13
N ALA A 35 5.09 27.70 -24.19
CA ALA A 35 5.34 28.81 -23.26
C ALA A 35 5.07 28.43 -21.80
N PHE A 36 4.11 27.55 -21.54
CA PHE A 36 3.90 26.97 -20.21
C PHE A 36 5.09 26.12 -19.74
N ARG A 37 5.66 25.29 -20.63
CA ARG A 37 6.82 24.45 -20.31
C ARG A 37 8.07 25.29 -20.06
N ASP A 38 8.34 26.28 -20.91
CA ASP A 38 9.48 27.18 -20.76
C ASP A 38 9.40 27.94 -19.43
N ARG A 39 8.20 28.40 -19.06
CA ARG A 39 8.00 29.08 -17.77
C ARG A 39 8.25 28.14 -16.59
N LEU A 40 7.76 26.91 -16.66
CA LEU A 40 8.01 25.91 -15.63
C LEU A 40 9.50 25.59 -15.51
N GLN A 41 10.19 25.41 -16.63
CA GLN A 41 11.62 25.14 -16.67
C GLN A 41 12.43 26.27 -16.01
N GLY A 42 12.07 27.53 -16.27
CA GLY A 42 12.67 28.69 -15.59
C GLY A 42 12.53 28.59 -14.08
N PHE A 43 11.33 28.32 -13.58
CA PHE A 43 11.07 28.17 -12.14
C PHE A 43 11.83 27.00 -11.52
N ILE A 44 11.93 25.87 -12.20
CA ILE A 44 12.71 24.72 -11.72
C ILE A 44 14.20 25.09 -11.64
N SER A 45 14.73 25.78 -12.66
CA SER A 45 16.15 26.18 -12.73
C SER A 45 16.51 27.23 -11.66
N GLU A 46 15.56 28.10 -11.30
CA GLU A 46 15.70 29.11 -10.25
C GLU A 46 15.50 28.54 -8.83
N GLY A 47 15.09 27.28 -8.70
CA GLY A 47 14.79 26.68 -7.40
C GLY A 47 13.54 27.26 -6.74
N ALA A 48 12.56 27.68 -7.55
CA ALA A 48 11.33 28.31 -7.09
C ALA A 48 10.54 27.40 -6.12
N PRO A 49 9.77 27.99 -5.18
CA PRO A 49 8.97 27.22 -4.25
C PRO A 49 7.85 26.43 -4.96
N HIS A 50 7.42 25.34 -4.34
CA HIS A 50 6.35 24.46 -4.87
C HIS A 50 5.03 25.20 -5.20
N SER A 51 4.75 26.33 -4.54
CA SER A 51 3.60 27.19 -4.83
C SER A 51 3.65 27.80 -6.23
N GLU A 52 4.85 28.15 -6.72
CA GLU A 52 5.01 28.71 -8.06
C GLU A 52 4.85 27.62 -9.12
N LEU A 53 5.45 26.44 -8.90
CA LEU A 53 5.29 25.27 -9.78
C LEU A 53 3.82 24.88 -9.93
N THR A 54 3.09 24.77 -8.81
CA THR A 54 1.66 24.45 -8.80
C THR A 54 0.80 25.56 -9.38
N SER A 55 1.22 26.83 -9.30
CA SER A 55 0.48 27.94 -9.91
C SER A 55 0.51 27.90 -11.45
N VAL A 56 1.64 27.54 -12.05
CA VAL A 56 1.76 27.34 -13.51
C VAL A 56 0.86 26.20 -13.96
N VAL A 57 0.88 25.07 -13.23
CA VAL A 57 -0.02 23.95 -13.50
C VAL A 57 -1.49 24.40 -13.36
N ALA A 58 -1.85 25.14 -12.32
CA ALA A 58 -3.21 25.64 -12.14
C ALA A 58 -3.66 26.56 -13.29
N LEU A 59 -2.79 27.43 -13.78
CA LEU A 59 -3.06 28.27 -14.96
C LEU A 59 -3.25 27.43 -16.22
N SER A 60 -2.44 26.39 -16.41
CA SER A 60 -2.59 25.47 -17.55
C SER A 60 -3.92 24.70 -17.52
N ILE A 61 -4.44 24.37 -16.33
CA ILE A 61 -5.76 23.74 -16.18
C ILE A 61 -6.85 24.71 -16.66
N SER A 62 -6.82 25.96 -16.19
CA SER A 62 -7.80 26.98 -16.61
C SER A 62 -7.71 27.28 -18.10
N ALA A 63 -6.50 27.35 -18.66
CA ALA A 63 -6.30 27.55 -20.10
C ALA A 63 -6.84 26.36 -20.92
N ALA A 64 -6.66 25.13 -20.45
CA ALA A 64 -7.17 23.93 -21.11
C ALA A 64 -8.71 23.86 -21.05
N GLN A 65 -9.32 24.26 -19.93
CA GLN A 65 -10.79 24.34 -19.81
C GLN A 65 -11.40 25.30 -20.83
N ASP A 66 -10.72 26.40 -21.12
CA ASP A 66 -11.12 27.40 -22.10
C ASP A 66 -10.64 27.08 -23.52
N ASN A 67 -10.13 25.86 -23.75
CA ASN A 67 -9.65 25.35 -25.03
C ASN A 67 -8.51 26.19 -25.65
N LEU A 68 -7.76 26.92 -24.82
CA LEU A 68 -6.62 27.75 -25.24
C LEU A 68 -5.33 26.94 -25.39
N CYS A 69 -5.24 25.79 -24.73
CA CYS A 69 -4.08 24.90 -24.76
C CYS A 69 -4.54 23.43 -24.77
N SER A 70 -3.64 22.50 -25.06
CA SER A 70 -3.99 21.08 -25.07
C SER A 70 -4.37 20.57 -23.67
N PRO A 71 -5.41 19.72 -23.51
CA PRO A 71 -5.76 19.09 -22.23
C PRO A 71 -4.66 18.21 -21.63
N SER A 72 -3.63 17.88 -22.41
CA SER A 72 -2.47 17.09 -21.96
C SER A 72 -1.41 17.93 -21.25
N VAL A 73 -1.39 19.25 -21.46
CA VAL A 73 -0.35 20.16 -20.93
C VAL A 73 -0.23 20.10 -19.40
N PRO A 74 -1.32 20.18 -18.61
CA PRO A 74 -1.19 20.13 -17.14
C PRO A 74 -0.48 18.86 -16.66
N PHE A 75 -0.70 17.73 -17.33
CA PHE A 75 -0.09 16.46 -16.97
C PHE A 75 1.39 16.38 -17.37
N LEU A 76 1.74 16.97 -18.51
CA LEU A 76 3.13 17.08 -18.96
C LEU A 76 3.93 17.96 -18.00
N LEU A 77 3.38 19.12 -17.61
CA LEU A 77 3.99 19.99 -16.61
C LEU A 77 4.19 19.30 -15.26
N LEU A 78 3.20 18.53 -14.80
CA LEU A 78 3.34 17.73 -13.57
C LEU A 78 4.43 16.66 -13.70
N THR A 79 4.51 15.99 -14.85
CA THR A 79 5.54 14.97 -15.12
C THR A 79 6.94 15.62 -15.08
N ASP A 80 7.13 16.70 -15.85
CA ASP A 80 8.39 17.46 -15.92
C ASP A 80 8.78 17.99 -14.53
N THR A 81 7.80 18.43 -13.73
CA THR A 81 8.02 18.87 -12.34
C THR A 81 8.52 17.71 -11.48
N PHE A 82 7.80 16.58 -11.45
CA PHE A 82 8.17 15.47 -10.59
C PHE A 82 9.56 14.93 -10.94
N ASP A 83 9.89 14.80 -12.23
CA ASP A 83 11.18 14.27 -12.68
C ASP A 83 12.37 15.18 -12.36
N SER A 84 12.13 16.48 -12.15
CA SER A 84 13.20 17.48 -11.98
C SER A 84 13.42 17.95 -10.54
N VAL A 85 12.52 17.64 -9.61
CA VAL A 85 12.59 18.12 -8.21
C VAL A 85 12.87 17.03 -7.19
N THR A 86 13.27 17.44 -5.99
CA THR A 86 13.54 16.52 -4.85
C THR A 86 12.25 15.89 -4.33
N ILE A 87 12.39 14.78 -3.58
CA ILE A 87 11.25 14.05 -3.02
C ILE A 87 10.38 14.90 -2.10
N ASP A 88 10.98 15.80 -1.31
CA ASP A 88 10.23 16.69 -0.41
C ASP A 88 9.33 17.66 -1.18
N VAL A 89 9.82 18.19 -2.30
CA VAL A 89 9.02 19.04 -3.19
C VAL A 89 7.95 18.22 -3.91
N CYS A 90 8.28 17.00 -4.35
CA CYS A 90 7.30 16.07 -4.93
C CYS A 90 6.12 15.82 -3.96
N ASP A 91 6.38 15.63 -2.67
CA ASP A 91 5.33 15.42 -1.66
C ASP A 91 4.35 16.61 -1.57
N GLN A 92 4.89 17.84 -1.58
CA GLN A 92 4.07 19.06 -1.54
C GLN A 92 3.29 19.26 -2.84
N VAL A 93 3.94 19.06 -4.00
CA VAL A 93 3.26 19.16 -5.31
C VAL A 93 2.19 18.07 -5.45
N PHE A 94 2.40 16.88 -4.89
CA PHE A 94 1.40 15.81 -4.93
C PHE A 94 0.14 16.14 -4.11
N LYS A 95 0.23 16.94 -3.03
CA LYS A 95 -0.97 17.46 -2.32
C LYS A 95 -1.88 18.24 -3.26
N PHE A 96 -1.30 19.07 -4.13
CA PHE A 96 -2.07 19.76 -5.15
C PHE A 96 -2.76 18.79 -6.11
N VAL A 97 -2.09 17.71 -6.52
CA VAL A 97 -2.71 16.67 -7.37
C VAL A 97 -3.91 16.01 -6.67
N GLU A 98 -3.79 15.71 -5.38
CA GLU A 98 -4.87 15.14 -4.54
C GLU A 98 -6.07 16.10 -4.41
N GLU A 99 -5.84 17.39 -4.20
CA GLU A 99 -6.90 18.40 -4.10
C GLU A 99 -7.68 18.55 -5.42
N LYS A 100 -7.02 18.34 -6.56
CA LYS A 100 -7.61 18.51 -7.89
C LYS A 100 -8.23 17.23 -8.48
N VAL A 101 -8.38 16.15 -7.69
CA VAL A 101 -9.00 14.87 -8.13
C VAL A 101 -10.31 15.06 -8.91
N SER A 102 -11.20 15.94 -8.47
CA SER A 102 -12.49 16.18 -9.14
C SER A 102 -12.31 16.75 -10.56
N ILE A 103 -11.28 17.57 -10.79
CA ILE A 103 -10.95 18.11 -12.11
C ILE A 103 -10.38 17.01 -13.00
N TRP A 104 -9.45 16.20 -12.47
CA TRP A 104 -8.83 15.10 -13.21
C TRP A 104 -9.85 14.04 -13.66
N LYS A 105 -10.92 13.84 -12.88
CA LYS A 105 -12.03 12.94 -13.21
C LYS A 105 -13.00 13.49 -14.25
N SER A 106 -12.93 14.78 -14.58
CA SER A 106 -13.80 15.34 -15.62
C SER A 106 -13.50 14.70 -16.99
N PRO A 107 -14.49 14.55 -17.89
CA PRO A 107 -14.29 13.85 -19.16
C PRO A 107 -13.13 14.38 -20.01
N GLN A 108 -12.96 15.72 -20.04
CA GLN A 108 -11.90 16.39 -20.79
C GLN A 108 -10.51 15.95 -20.34
N PHE A 109 -10.28 15.91 -19.03
CA PHE A 109 -8.98 15.59 -18.45
C PHE A 109 -8.76 14.10 -18.23
N TYR A 110 -9.81 13.32 -17.97
CA TYR A 110 -9.68 11.88 -17.70
C TYR A 110 -9.15 11.12 -18.92
N VAL A 111 -9.72 11.40 -20.12
CA VAL A 111 -9.34 10.71 -21.35
C VAL A 111 -7.88 11.00 -21.73
N SER A 112 -7.47 12.27 -21.65
CA SER A 112 -6.11 12.69 -22.02
C SER A 112 -5.08 12.40 -20.91
N GLY A 113 -5.49 12.38 -19.65
CA GLY A 113 -4.60 12.43 -18.49
C GLY A 113 -4.39 11.12 -17.74
N LYS A 114 -5.30 10.14 -17.84
CA LYS A 114 -5.26 8.96 -16.96
C LYS A 114 -3.95 8.18 -17.03
N ASN A 115 -3.37 8.05 -18.23
CA ASN A 115 -2.11 7.33 -18.42
C ASN A 115 -0.89 8.13 -17.95
N PHE A 116 -0.97 9.46 -17.91
CA PHE A 116 0.09 10.29 -17.33
C PHE A 116 0.06 10.17 -15.81
N LEU A 117 -1.12 10.29 -15.19
CA LEU A 117 -1.29 10.14 -13.74
C LEU A 117 -0.82 8.76 -13.26
N LEU A 118 -1.12 7.69 -14.01
CA LEU A 118 -0.62 6.36 -13.70
C LEU A 118 0.91 6.27 -13.80
N ARG A 119 1.50 6.79 -14.88
CA ARG A 119 2.95 6.75 -15.10
C ARG A 119 3.69 7.55 -14.03
N MET A 120 3.38 8.84 -13.86
CA MET A 120 4.02 9.70 -12.87
C MET A 120 3.91 9.12 -11.44
N SER A 121 2.76 8.52 -11.10
CA SER A 121 2.57 7.90 -9.78
C SER A 121 3.45 6.66 -9.61
N ASN A 122 3.55 5.80 -10.63
CA ASN A 122 4.43 4.63 -10.61
C ASN A 122 5.92 5.04 -10.60
N ASP A 123 6.27 6.12 -11.28
CA ASP A 123 7.63 6.65 -11.32
C ASP A 123 8.05 7.21 -9.95
N LEU A 124 7.14 7.96 -9.29
CA LEU A 124 7.32 8.37 -7.91
C LEU A 124 7.46 7.15 -6.98
N LEU A 125 6.58 6.15 -7.06
CA LEU A 125 6.67 4.94 -6.24
C LEU A 125 7.98 4.16 -6.44
N ARG A 126 8.60 4.23 -7.63
CA ARG A 126 9.93 3.64 -7.89
C ARG A 126 11.08 4.45 -7.31
N ARG A 127 10.95 5.77 -7.26
CA ARG A 127 11.95 6.69 -6.69
C ARG A 127 11.91 6.75 -5.16
N LEU A 128 10.76 6.49 -4.56
CA LEU A 128 10.58 6.57 -3.11
C LEU A 128 11.19 5.38 -2.37
N SER A 129 11.92 5.66 -1.28
CA SER A 129 12.33 4.63 -0.35
C SER A 129 11.12 4.00 0.34
N LYS A 130 11.00 2.67 0.23
CA LYS A 130 9.93 1.89 0.87
C LYS A 130 10.07 1.79 2.40
N ALA A 131 11.16 2.29 2.97
CA ALA A 131 11.41 2.29 4.42
C ALA A 131 11.03 3.63 5.08
N HIS A 132 11.46 4.76 4.50
CA HIS A 132 11.24 6.09 5.10
C HIS A 132 9.98 6.79 4.58
N ASN A 133 9.66 6.64 3.29
CA ASN A 133 8.59 7.41 2.65
C ASN A 133 7.26 6.65 2.57
N THR A 134 6.99 5.79 3.55
CA THR A 134 5.81 4.89 3.56
C THR A 134 4.48 5.67 3.51
N VAL A 135 4.40 6.79 4.24
CA VAL A 135 3.23 7.67 4.25
C VAL A 135 2.97 8.26 2.87
N PHE A 136 4.01 8.75 2.19
CA PHE A 136 3.87 9.33 0.86
C PHE A 136 3.51 8.27 -0.19
N CYS A 137 4.14 7.10 -0.14
CA CYS A 137 3.75 5.94 -0.96
C CYS A 137 2.27 5.57 -0.76
N GLY A 138 1.79 5.56 0.49
CA GLY A 138 0.40 5.28 0.83
C GLY A 138 -0.56 6.33 0.25
N ARG A 139 -0.22 7.62 0.33
CA ARG A 139 -0.99 8.71 -0.29
C ARG A 139 -1.11 8.57 -1.80
N ILE A 140 0.00 8.23 -2.49
CA ILE A 140 -0.02 7.97 -3.94
C ILE A 140 -0.95 6.80 -4.27
N GLN A 141 -0.86 5.69 -3.53
CA GLN A 141 -1.73 4.53 -3.76
C GLN A 141 -3.21 4.84 -3.49
N LEU A 142 -3.52 5.59 -2.42
CA LEU A 142 -4.88 6.04 -2.13
C LEU A 142 -5.43 6.97 -3.21
N PHE A 143 -4.60 7.88 -3.74
CA PHE A 143 -4.95 8.71 -4.88
C PHE A 143 -5.31 7.87 -6.11
N LEU A 144 -4.46 6.90 -6.48
CA LEU A 144 -4.70 6.02 -7.62
C LEU A 144 -5.99 5.19 -7.45
N ALA A 145 -6.21 4.63 -6.26
CA ALA A 145 -7.42 3.86 -5.93
C ALA A 145 -8.69 4.74 -5.96
N LYS A 146 -8.58 6.01 -5.57
CA LYS A 146 -9.68 6.97 -5.67
C LYS A 146 -9.91 7.44 -7.11
N PHE A 147 -8.85 7.59 -7.89
CA PHE A 147 -8.89 8.15 -9.24
C PHE A 147 -9.48 7.15 -10.24
N PHE A 148 -9.00 5.91 -10.24
CA PHE A 148 -9.47 4.87 -11.14
C PHE A 148 -10.76 4.21 -10.65
N PRO A 149 -11.75 3.97 -11.53
CA PRO A 149 -12.87 3.09 -11.22
C PRO A 149 -12.41 1.69 -10.81
N LEU A 150 -13.19 1.01 -9.96
CA LEU A 150 -12.87 -0.33 -9.46
C LEU A 150 -12.74 -1.39 -10.58
N ASP A 151 -13.41 -1.17 -11.71
CA ASP A 151 -13.40 -2.02 -12.88
C ASP A 151 -12.31 -1.66 -13.91
N GLU A 152 -11.50 -0.62 -13.65
CA GLU A 152 -10.37 -0.29 -14.53
C GLU A 152 -9.28 -1.37 -14.39
N LYS A 153 -8.96 -2.03 -15.51
CA LYS A 153 -8.00 -3.14 -15.55
C LYS A 153 -6.61 -2.78 -15.03
N SER A 154 -6.17 -1.52 -15.15
CA SER A 154 -4.87 -1.06 -14.66
C SER A 154 -4.76 -1.07 -13.14
N GLY A 155 -5.88 -0.98 -12.41
CA GLY A 155 -5.94 -1.06 -10.95
C GLY A 155 -6.12 -2.48 -10.41
N LEU A 156 -6.21 -3.48 -11.29
CA LEU A 156 -6.54 -4.86 -10.93
C LEU A 156 -5.36 -5.80 -11.21
N ASN A 157 -4.95 -6.55 -10.19
CA ASN A 157 -4.01 -7.67 -10.36
C ASN A 157 -4.75 -8.90 -10.94
N LEU A 158 -5.24 -8.80 -12.18
CA LEU A 158 -6.10 -9.83 -12.80
C LEU A 158 -5.44 -11.21 -12.78
N MET A 159 -4.17 -11.30 -13.17
CA MET A 159 -3.41 -12.56 -13.22
C MET A 159 -3.12 -13.15 -11.83
N SER A 160 -3.40 -12.42 -10.75
CA SER A 160 -3.10 -12.85 -9.38
C SER A 160 -1.61 -13.11 -9.16
N ASN A 161 -0.76 -12.28 -9.75
CA ASN A 161 0.68 -12.39 -9.57
C ASN A 161 1.07 -12.06 -8.12
N PHE A 162 1.98 -12.84 -7.56
CA PHE A 162 2.54 -12.60 -6.22
C PHE A 162 3.67 -11.58 -6.27
N ASN A 163 3.79 -10.76 -5.23
CA ASN A 163 4.92 -9.84 -5.07
C ASN A 163 6.16 -10.60 -4.54
N LYS A 164 6.95 -11.16 -5.47
CA LYS A 164 8.16 -11.94 -5.13
C LYS A 164 9.32 -11.07 -4.64
N GLU A 165 9.28 -9.76 -4.88
CA GLU A 165 10.33 -8.81 -4.48
C GLU A 165 10.34 -8.54 -2.97
N ASN A 166 9.23 -8.77 -2.27
CA ASN A 166 9.16 -8.56 -0.81
C ASN A 166 9.80 -9.75 -0.06
N VAL A 167 11.13 -9.82 -0.12
CA VAL A 167 11.93 -10.84 0.54
C VAL A 167 12.08 -10.52 2.03
N THR A 168 11.88 -11.53 2.88
CA THR A 168 12.26 -11.46 4.29
C THR A 168 13.70 -11.94 4.43
N PHE A 169 14.61 -11.04 4.78
CA PHE A 169 16.02 -11.36 4.99
C PHE A 169 16.23 -11.81 6.43
N TYR A 170 16.88 -12.96 6.61
CA TYR A 170 17.17 -13.54 7.92
C TYR A 170 18.47 -14.34 7.83
N ASN A 171 19.11 -14.58 8.98
CA ASN A 171 20.35 -15.33 9.04
C ASN A 171 20.15 -16.80 8.63
N LYS A 172 20.91 -17.24 7.62
CA LYS A 172 20.89 -18.62 7.10
C LYS A 172 22.18 -19.39 7.40
N GLU A 173 23.20 -18.72 7.94
CA GLU A 173 24.52 -19.32 8.14
C GLU A 173 24.50 -20.35 9.27
N ASN A 174 25.08 -21.53 9.04
CA ASN A 174 25.27 -22.58 10.05
C ASN A 174 26.40 -22.25 11.02
N LEU A 175 26.46 -21.02 11.52
CA LEU A 175 27.33 -20.66 12.62
C LEU A 175 26.60 -20.98 13.92
N GLU A 176 27.17 -21.90 14.70
CA GLU A 176 26.86 -22.06 16.11
C GLU A 176 27.51 -20.87 16.85
N GLY A 177 26.73 -19.84 17.14
CA GLY A 177 27.17 -18.68 17.94
C GLY A 177 26.86 -17.31 17.33
N PRO A 178 26.86 -16.24 18.13
CA PRO A 178 26.64 -14.88 17.65
C PRO A 178 27.80 -14.43 16.74
N ILE A 179 27.47 -13.90 15.57
CA ILE A 179 28.45 -13.32 14.62
C ILE A 179 28.95 -11.99 15.20
N GLN A 180 30.27 -11.86 15.37
CA GLN A 180 30.94 -10.55 15.46
C GLN A 180 30.82 -9.89 14.09
N ILE A 181 30.20 -8.72 14.03
CA ILE A 181 30.01 -7.94 12.81
C ILE A 181 31.40 -7.46 12.37
N GLU A 182 32.03 -8.17 11.43
CA GLU A 182 33.08 -7.57 10.61
C GLU A 182 32.39 -6.75 9.51
N GLU A 183 32.58 -5.44 9.60
CA GLU A 183 32.06 -4.41 8.70
C GLU A 183 32.37 -4.74 7.23
N LYS A 184 31.33 -5.06 6.47
CA LYS A 184 31.27 -4.77 5.03
C LYS A 184 29.91 -4.15 4.71
N ASP A 185 29.92 -2.83 4.85
CA ASP A 185 29.34 -1.75 4.03
C ASP A 185 28.13 -2.10 3.13
N ASP A 186 27.13 -1.20 3.15
CA ASP A 186 25.79 -1.19 2.52
C ASP A 186 24.59 -1.80 3.28
N SER A 187 24.58 -1.77 4.62
CA SER A 187 23.33 -1.85 5.40
C SER A 187 23.18 -0.66 6.33
N MET A 188 22.05 0.05 6.24
CA MET A 188 21.70 1.21 7.09
C MET A 188 22.11 0.97 8.54
N GLU A 189 22.99 1.83 9.04
CA GLU A 189 23.32 1.94 10.45
C GLU A 189 22.05 2.31 11.22
N TYR A 190 21.48 1.35 11.94
CA TYR A 190 20.62 1.64 13.07
C TYR A 190 21.56 1.71 14.28
N GLU A 191 21.64 2.87 14.93
CA GLU A 191 22.34 3.01 16.21
C GLU A 191 21.83 1.95 17.19
N GLU A 192 22.66 0.94 17.43
CA GLU A 192 22.42 -0.12 18.39
C GLU A 192 22.58 0.50 19.79
N GLY A 193 21.48 0.98 20.36
CA GLY A 193 21.46 1.43 21.74
C GLY A 193 21.90 0.29 22.65
N GLU A 194 23.01 0.49 23.37
CA GLU A 194 23.58 -0.46 24.32
C GLU A 194 22.52 -0.96 25.31
N MET A 195 22.01 -2.18 25.09
CA MET A 195 21.31 -2.90 26.15
C MET A 195 22.35 -3.57 27.02
N SER A 196 22.55 -2.99 28.20
CA SER A 196 23.29 -3.58 29.34
C SER A 196 23.07 -5.09 29.41
N GLU A 197 24.16 -5.85 29.41
CA GLU A 197 24.19 -7.31 29.62
C GLU A 197 23.52 -7.66 30.95
N GLY A 198 22.28 -8.15 30.88
CA GLY A 198 21.56 -8.76 32.01
C GLY A 198 21.83 -10.27 32.08
N PRO A 199 21.82 -10.88 33.28
CA PRO A 199 22.28 -12.25 33.52
C PRO A 199 21.20 -13.30 33.19
N SER A 200 20.72 -13.30 31.95
CA SER A 200 19.90 -14.36 31.38
C SER A 200 20.24 -14.47 29.90
N SER A 201 21.34 -15.18 29.64
CA SER A 201 21.61 -15.78 28.34
C SER A 201 20.48 -16.76 28.05
N ASN A 202 19.39 -16.25 27.48
CA ASN A 202 18.34 -17.07 26.89
C ASN A 202 18.99 -17.83 25.73
N HIS A 203 19.04 -19.15 25.85
CA HIS A 203 19.61 -20.01 24.84
C HIS A 203 18.77 -19.89 23.55
N ILE A 204 19.23 -19.09 22.60
CA ILE A 204 18.54 -18.87 21.32
C ILE A 204 18.42 -20.20 20.58
N ASP A 205 17.20 -20.66 20.32
CA ASP A 205 16.97 -21.82 19.46
C ASP A 205 17.15 -21.44 17.99
N TYR A 206 18.41 -21.45 17.54
CA TYR A 206 18.79 -21.16 16.16
C TYR A 206 18.14 -22.11 15.15
N GLN A 207 17.76 -23.33 15.55
CA GLN A 207 17.09 -24.26 14.64
C GLN A 207 15.62 -23.87 14.44
N LEU A 208 14.91 -23.52 15.52
CA LEU A 208 13.55 -23.03 15.44
C LEU A 208 13.48 -21.71 14.68
N TYR A 209 14.40 -20.78 14.94
CA TYR A 209 14.51 -19.51 14.22
C TYR A 209 14.58 -19.70 12.69
N ARG A 210 15.48 -20.57 12.20
CA ARG A 210 15.61 -20.84 10.76
C ARG A 210 14.37 -21.51 10.18
N LYS A 211 13.83 -22.51 10.89
CA LYS A 211 12.59 -23.18 10.47
C LYS A 211 11.45 -22.16 10.36
N PHE A 212 11.33 -21.26 11.33
CA PHE A 212 10.34 -20.21 11.36
C PHE A 212 10.48 -19.25 10.16
N TRP A 213 11.63 -18.61 9.99
CA TRP A 213 11.80 -17.62 8.92
C TRP A 213 11.79 -18.24 7.53
N SER A 214 12.18 -19.50 7.38
CA SER A 214 12.03 -20.21 6.11
C SER A 214 10.57 -20.37 5.66
N LEU A 215 9.60 -20.35 6.60
CA LEU A 215 8.18 -20.37 6.25
C LEU A 215 7.74 -19.09 5.51
N GLN A 216 8.38 -17.95 5.77
CA GLN A 216 8.04 -16.68 5.11
C GLN A 216 8.24 -16.75 3.59
N ASP A 217 9.20 -17.54 3.10
CA ASP A 217 9.37 -17.77 1.66
C ASP A 217 8.17 -18.50 1.03
N TYR A 218 7.50 -19.38 1.79
CA TYR A 218 6.28 -20.08 1.34
C TYR A 218 5.05 -19.16 1.40
N PHE A 219 4.95 -18.30 2.42
CA PHE A 219 3.90 -17.28 2.47
C PHE A 219 4.02 -16.26 1.35
N ARG A 220 5.25 -15.93 0.94
CA ARG A 220 5.53 -15.02 -0.19
C ARG A 220 5.22 -15.64 -1.56
N ASP A 221 5.57 -16.91 -1.76
CA ASP A 221 5.29 -17.64 -3.02
C ASP A 221 4.59 -18.99 -2.74
N PRO A 222 3.25 -18.96 -2.59
CA PRO A 222 2.45 -20.15 -2.31
C PRO A 222 2.55 -21.28 -3.34
N VAL A 223 2.97 -20.98 -4.58
CA VAL A 223 3.09 -21.98 -5.65
C VAL A 223 4.16 -23.03 -5.31
N GLN A 224 5.13 -22.68 -4.47
CA GLN A 224 6.13 -23.64 -3.98
C GLN A 224 5.52 -24.83 -3.22
N CYS A 225 4.32 -24.67 -2.64
CA CYS A 225 3.64 -25.73 -1.90
C CYS A 225 3.20 -26.92 -2.77
N TYR A 226 3.17 -26.77 -4.10
CA TYR A 226 2.82 -27.87 -5.02
C TYR A 226 4.01 -28.76 -5.39
N THR A 227 5.23 -28.41 -4.97
CA THR A 227 6.42 -29.23 -5.20
C THR A 227 6.64 -30.19 -4.02
N LYS A 228 6.79 -31.49 -4.30
CA LYS A 228 6.85 -32.55 -3.26
C LYS A 228 7.90 -32.28 -2.17
N ASP A 229 9.13 -31.96 -2.54
CA ASP A 229 10.22 -31.75 -1.57
C ASP A 229 10.00 -30.48 -0.73
N LYS A 230 9.54 -29.41 -1.39
CA LYS A 230 9.20 -28.14 -0.74
C LYS A 230 8.03 -28.31 0.23
N TRP A 231 7.02 -29.10 -0.13
CA TRP A 231 5.88 -29.42 0.73
C TRP A 231 6.30 -30.23 1.96
N LYS A 232 7.15 -31.25 1.80
CA LYS A 232 7.70 -32.01 2.94
C LYS A 232 8.43 -31.10 3.94
N GLN A 233 9.25 -30.18 3.43
CA GLN A 233 9.94 -29.21 4.26
C GLN A 233 8.96 -28.24 4.95
N PHE A 234 7.95 -27.74 4.22
CA PHE A 234 6.89 -26.89 4.77
C PHE A 234 6.14 -27.58 5.92
N MET A 235 5.75 -28.85 5.74
CA MET A 235 5.08 -29.64 6.79
C MET A 235 5.96 -29.79 8.04
N LYS A 236 7.24 -30.12 7.86
CA LYS A 236 8.21 -30.28 8.97
C LYS A 236 8.38 -28.97 9.75
N ASN A 237 8.56 -27.86 9.04
CA ASN A 237 8.76 -26.54 9.65
C ASN A 237 7.49 -26.05 10.34
N THR A 238 6.32 -26.19 9.71
CA THR A 238 5.02 -25.85 10.27
C THR A 238 4.76 -26.60 11.58
N ARG A 239 4.98 -27.93 11.61
CA ARG A 239 4.81 -28.73 12.84
C ARG A 239 5.72 -28.24 13.96
N SER A 240 6.98 -27.91 13.64
CA SER A 240 7.94 -27.41 14.65
C SER A 240 7.50 -26.07 15.23
N VAL A 241 7.06 -25.13 14.39
CA VAL A 241 6.64 -23.79 14.81
C VAL A 241 5.34 -23.82 15.60
N LEU A 242 4.32 -24.56 15.13
CA LEU A 242 3.05 -24.65 15.85
C LEU A 242 3.19 -25.43 17.17
N ALA A 243 4.10 -26.40 17.24
CA ALA A 243 4.45 -27.06 18.50
C ALA A 243 5.07 -26.07 19.50
N ALA A 244 5.99 -25.21 19.04
CA ALA A 244 6.58 -24.17 19.87
C ALA A 244 5.52 -23.16 20.36
N PHE A 245 4.60 -22.73 19.49
CA PHE A 245 3.47 -21.88 19.91
C PHE A 245 2.55 -22.55 20.93
N SER A 246 2.37 -23.87 20.83
CA SER A 246 1.55 -24.63 21.78
C SER A 246 2.24 -24.81 23.13
N SER A 247 3.58 -24.94 23.15
CA SER A 247 4.34 -25.13 24.39
C SER A 247 4.55 -23.83 25.15
N MET A 248 4.74 -22.72 24.45
CA MET A 248 4.90 -21.39 25.06
C MET A 248 3.52 -20.75 25.25
N LYS A 249 2.85 -20.97 26.38
CA LYS A 249 1.56 -20.31 26.64
C LYS A 249 1.76 -18.82 26.91
N LEU A 250 0.90 -18.00 26.31
CA LEU A 250 0.87 -16.57 26.58
C LEU A 250 0.01 -16.33 27.81
N GLU A 251 0.56 -15.64 28.80
CA GLU A 251 -0.23 -15.16 29.94
C GLU A 251 -1.14 -14.01 29.47
N PRO A 252 -2.42 -14.00 29.84
CA PRO A 252 -3.29 -12.87 29.55
C PRO A 252 -2.78 -11.65 30.34
N ASP A 253 -2.51 -10.55 29.63
CA ASP A 253 -2.16 -9.25 30.21
C ASP A 253 -3.23 -8.81 31.22
N SER A 254 -3.03 -9.18 32.48
CA SER A 254 -3.88 -8.83 33.62
C SER A 254 -3.28 -7.67 34.43
N MET A 255 -2.50 -6.80 33.78
CA MET A 255 -1.80 -5.68 34.42
C MET A 255 -1.75 -4.40 33.55
N SER A 256 -2.91 -3.91 33.09
CA SER A 256 -3.04 -2.49 32.70
C SER A 256 -4.29 -1.77 33.23
N SER A 257 -5.03 -2.39 34.17
CA SER A 257 -6.24 -1.80 34.78
C SER A 257 -6.15 -1.58 36.29
N SER A 258 -4.94 -1.45 36.86
CA SER A 258 -4.76 -1.33 38.32
C SER A 258 -3.77 -0.24 38.74
N SER A 259 -4.08 1.01 38.45
CA SER A 259 -3.65 2.15 39.28
C SER A 259 -4.61 3.33 39.12
N MET A 260 -5.84 3.15 39.60
CA MET A 260 -6.76 4.24 39.93
C MET A 260 -7.32 3.96 41.33
N THR A 261 -6.43 3.98 42.32
CA THR A 261 -6.84 4.09 43.72
C THR A 261 -7.27 5.52 44.01
N LYS A 262 -8.59 5.65 44.18
CA LYS A 262 -9.36 6.75 44.75
C LYS A 262 -8.56 7.69 45.68
N GLY A 263 -8.37 8.93 45.24
CA GLY A 263 -8.14 10.10 46.09
C GLY A 263 -9.14 11.19 45.68
N LYS A 264 -9.96 11.64 46.64
CA LYS A 264 -10.97 12.68 46.48
C LYS A 264 -10.30 14.05 46.31
N GLU A 265 -10.72 14.84 45.30
CA GLU A 265 -11.32 16.18 45.45
C GLU A 265 -11.56 16.85 44.07
N PRO A 266 -12.58 17.73 43.92
CA PRO A 266 -12.97 18.28 42.64
C PRO A 266 -12.33 19.67 42.41
N MET A 267 -11.55 19.83 41.34
CA MET A 267 -11.29 21.17 40.79
C MET A 267 -11.49 21.21 39.28
N THR A 268 -12.39 22.11 38.92
CA THR A 268 -12.72 22.60 37.60
C THR A 268 -11.49 23.10 36.86
N THR A 269 -11.13 22.49 35.72
CA THR A 269 -10.62 23.22 34.55
C THR A 269 -10.80 22.33 33.31
N LYS A 270 -11.61 22.79 32.36
CA LYS A 270 -11.69 22.21 31.01
C LYS A 270 -10.34 22.40 30.33
N GLN A 271 -9.55 21.35 30.21
CA GLN A 271 -8.48 21.26 29.21
C GLN A 271 -8.74 20.04 28.32
N LYS A 272 -8.81 20.30 27.01
CA LYS A 272 -8.90 19.28 25.97
C LYS A 272 -7.65 18.39 26.04
N PRO A 273 -7.75 17.06 25.92
CA PRO A 273 -6.58 16.24 25.78
C PRO A 273 -5.94 16.51 24.41
N THR A 274 -4.73 17.07 24.43
CA THR A 274 -3.83 17.16 23.29
C THR A 274 -3.37 15.75 22.90
N VAL A 275 -3.42 15.46 21.59
CA VAL A 275 -3.20 14.16 20.93
C VAL A 275 -1.71 13.76 20.88
N GLN A 276 -0.92 14.08 21.91
CA GLN A 276 0.53 13.88 21.90
C GLN A 276 0.99 13.04 23.09
N ASP A 277 0.45 11.82 23.23
CA ASP A 277 1.15 10.84 24.06
C ASP A 277 0.87 9.40 23.60
N LYS A 278 1.97 8.66 23.37
CA LYS A 278 2.13 7.37 22.66
C LYS A 278 2.27 7.45 21.14
N SER A 279 3.39 8.01 20.67
CA SER A 279 3.96 7.58 19.40
C SER A 279 4.41 6.12 19.53
N SER A 280 3.48 5.16 19.33
CA SER A 280 3.86 3.78 19.13
C SER A 280 4.76 3.73 17.90
N VAL A 281 6.04 3.43 18.09
CA VAL A 281 6.98 3.23 16.98
C VAL A 281 6.40 2.11 16.10
N PHE A 282 6.03 2.45 14.88
CA PHE A 282 5.39 1.53 13.96
C PHE A 282 6.45 0.80 13.14
N PHE A 283 6.53 -0.52 13.29
CA PHE A 283 7.42 -1.36 12.51
C PHE A 283 6.69 -1.91 11.28
N ALA A 284 7.07 -1.42 10.10
CA ALA A 284 6.43 -1.81 8.84
C ALA A 284 6.83 -3.22 8.36
N LYS A 285 7.95 -3.75 8.83
CA LYS A 285 8.48 -5.07 8.48
C LYS A 285 8.84 -5.87 9.73
N TYR A 286 8.92 -7.18 9.56
CA TYR A 286 9.42 -8.09 10.58
C TYR A 286 10.86 -7.75 10.96
N LEU A 287 11.15 -7.79 12.26
CA LEU A 287 12.51 -7.71 12.78
C LEU A 287 13.06 -9.14 12.84
N THR A 288 14.04 -9.44 12.00
CA THR A 288 14.61 -10.79 11.84
C THR A 288 15.88 -10.98 12.66
N SER A 289 16.01 -10.30 13.80
CA SER A 289 17.15 -10.50 14.69
C SER A 289 16.98 -11.79 15.50
N GLU A 290 18.02 -12.63 15.51
CA GLU A 290 18.05 -13.86 16.31
C GLU A 290 17.90 -13.59 17.81
N LYS A 291 18.50 -12.50 18.30
CA LYS A 291 18.43 -12.08 19.71
C LYS A 291 17.02 -11.70 20.15
N LEU A 292 16.18 -11.24 19.22
CA LEU A 292 14.80 -10.81 19.50
C LEU A 292 13.78 -11.94 19.37
N PHE A 293 14.19 -13.11 18.87
CA PHE A 293 13.26 -14.13 18.46
C PHE A 293 12.37 -14.63 19.61
N ASP A 294 12.95 -14.91 20.78
CA ASP A 294 12.19 -15.36 21.96
C ASP A 294 11.18 -14.30 22.45
N LEU A 295 11.55 -13.02 22.38
CA LEU A 295 10.67 -11.91 22.73
C LEU A 295 9.50 -11.82 21.75
N GLN A 296 9.77 -11.97 20.45
CA GLN A 296 8.72 -11.97 19.43
C GLN A 296 7.78 -13.18 19.56
N LEU A 297 8.30 -14.36 19.89
CA LEU A 297 7.47 -15.54 20.17
C LEU A 297 6.59 -15.33 21.39
N SER A 298 6.96 -14.44 22.32
CA SER A 298 6.15 -14.07 23.47
C SER A 298 5.15 -12.94 23.18
N ASP A 299 5.23 -12.30 22.01
CA ASP A 299 4.31 -11.25 21.61
C ASP A 299 3.04 -11.82 20.97
N SER A 300 1.89 -11.39 21.50
CA SER A 300 0.57 -11.85 21.04
C SER A 300 0.25 -11.40 19.61
N SER A 301 0.65 -10.18 19.24
CA SER A 301 0.41 -9.63 17.90
C SER A 301 1.24 -10.37 16.86
N PHE A 302 2.50 -10.64 17.15
CA PHE A 302 3.40 -11.41 16.31
C PHE A 302 2.87 -12.81 16.02
N ARG A 303 2.38 -13.53 17.04
CA ARG A 303 1.72 -14.83 16.84
C ARG A 303 0.49 -14.73 15.95
N ARG A 304 -0.34 -13.71 16.15
CA ARG A 304 -1.51 -13.47 15.28
C ARG A 304 -1.11 -13.25 13.83
N TYR A 305 -0.06 -12.48 13.57
CA TYR A 305 0.42 -12.24 12.20
C TYR A 305 0.76 -13.57 11.50
N VAL A 306 1.51 -14.43 12.17
CA VAL A 306 1.94 -15.73 11.62
C VAL A 306 0.76 -16.68 11.46
N LEU A 307 -0.12 -16.78 12.46
CA LEU A 307 -1.29 -17.66 12.41
C LEU A 307 -2.27 -17.22 11.30
N VAL A 308 -2.49 -15.92 11.12
CA VAL A 308 -3.30 -15.38 10.03
C VAL A 308 -2.65 -15.63 8.66
N GLN A 309 -1.32 -15.54 8.54
CA GLN A 309 -0.61 -15.93 7.31
C GLN A 309 -0.87 -17.39 6.93
N PHE A 310 -0.93 -18.32 7.90
CA PHE A 310 -1.33 -19.71 7.65
C PHE A 310 -2.75 -19.81 7.11
N LEU A 311 -3.71 -19.10 7.70
CA LEU A 311 -5.10 -19.12 7.24
C LEU A 311 -5.23 -18.60 5.80
N ILE A 312 -4.59 -17.46 5.48
CA ILE A 312 -4.58 -16.88 4.13
C ILE A 312 -3.95 -17.87 3.13
N LEU A 313 -2.82 -18.48 3.48
CA LEU A 313 -2.15 -19.45 2.62
C LEU A 313 -3.06 -20.65 2.34
N PHE A 314 -3.66 -21.24 3.37
CA PHE A 314 -4.52 -22.41 3.20
C PHE A 314 -5.78 -22.10 2.41
N GLN A 315 -6.39 -20.93 2.61
CA GLN A 315 -7.49 -20.48 1.78
C GLN A 315 -7.09 -20.39 0.29
N TYR A 316 -5.96 -19.77 -0.02
CA TYR A 316 -5.46 -19.70 -1.39
C TYR A 316 -5.21 -21.09 -2.01
N LEU A 317 -4.60 -22.00 -1.25
CA LEU A 317 -4.29 -23.35 -1.73
C LEU A 317 -5.57 -24.13 -2.07
N SER A 318 -6.61 -23.99 -1.23
CA SER A 318 -7.90 -24.67 -1.39
C SER A 318 -8.82 -24.04 -2.43
N GLN A 319 -8.70 -22.74 -2.69
CA GLN A 319 -9.62 -22.02 -3.58
C GLN A 319 -9.29 -22.19 -5.07
N GLN A 320 -10.33 -22.11 -5.89
CA GLN A 320 -10.20 -21.98 -7.34
C GLN A 320 -9.82 -20.54 -7.68
N VAL A 321 -8.78 -20.40 -8.51
CA VAL A 321 -8.32 -19.11 -9.04
C VAL A 321 -8.17 -19.27 -10.55
N LYS A 322 -8.82 -18.40 -11.32
CA LYS A 322 -8.92 -18.48 -12.80
C LYS A 322 -7.58 -18.68 -13.50
N PHE A 323 -6.54 -18.03 -12.99
CA PHE A 323 -5.19 -18.03 -13.59
C PHE A 323 -4.23 -19.05 -12.94
N LYS A 324 -4.73 -19.93 -12.07
CA LYS A 324 -3.96 -21.03 -11.49
C LYS A 324 -3.83 -22.16 -12.52
N THR A 325 -2.61 -22.61 -12.78
CA THR A 325 -2.34 -23.68 -13.75
C THR A 325 -3.02 -24.98 -13.35
N ALA A 326 -3.55 -25.73 -14.32
CA ALA A 326 -4.25 -27.01 -14.09
C ALA A 326 -3.39 -28.09 -13.39
N THR A 327 -2.07 -27.93 -13.34
CA THR A 327 -1.14 -28.83 -12.64
C THR A 327 -1.02 -28.56 -11.15
N LEU A 328 -1.52 -27.43 -10.65
CA LEU A 328 -1.44 -27.04 -9.23
C LEU A 328 -2.64 -27.59 -8.45
N VAL A 329 -2.69 -28.92 -8.34
CA VAL A 329 -3.75 -29.67 -7.65
C VAL A 329 -3.24 -30.18 -6.30
N LEU A 330 -4.09 -30.10 -5.27
CA LEU A 330 -3.80 -30.65 -3.95
C LEU A 330 -4.04 -32.17 -3.94
N THR A 331 -3.12 -32.94 -3.37
CA THR A 331 -3.35 -34.36 -3.08
C THR A 331 -4.20 -34.53 -1.82
N GLU A 332 -4.80 -35.72 -1.64
CA GLU A 332 -5.58 -36.04 -0.43
C GLU A 332 -4.74 -35.90 0.86
N GLU A 333 -3.46 -36.29 0.83
CA GLU A 333 -2.53 -36.11 1.94
C GLU A 333 -2.34 -34.63 2.29
N MET A 334 -2.20 -33.76 1.28
CA MET A 334 -2.08 -32.32 1.48
C MET A 334 -3.36 -31.74 2.09
N GLN A 335 -4.53 -32.14 1.59
CA GLN A 335 -5.82 -31.68 2.09
C GLN A 335 -6.05 -32.09 3.55
N LEU A 336 -5.72 -33.33 3.90
CA LEU A 336 -5.80 -33.82 5.28
C LEU A 336 -4.87 -33.03 6.21
N PHE A 337 -3.61 -32.85 5.81
CA PHE A 337 -2.64 -32.06 6.57
C PHE A 337 -3.13 -30.61 6.79
N MET A 338 -3.63 -29.97 5.73
CA MET A 338 -4.16 -28.60 5.81
C MET A 338 -5.35 -28.51 6.77
N LYS A 339 -6.30 -29.45 6.71
CA LYS A 339 -7.46 -29.48 7.60
C LYS A 339 -7.04 -29.58 9.07
N THR A 340 -6.21 -30.57 9.42
CA THR A 340 -5.72 -30.74 10.79
C THR A 340 -4.91 -29.54 11.28
N THR A 341 -4.11 -28.94 10.39
CA THR A 341 -3.31 -27.76 10.74
C THR A 341 -4.19 -26.52 10.92
N LEU A 342 -5.22 -26.34 10.09
CA LEU A 342 -6.17 -25.24 10.18
C LEU A 342 -6.95 -25.28 11.49
N ASP A 343 -7.41 -26.46 11.91
CA ASP A 343 -8.05 -26.65 13.22
C ASP A 343 -7.11 -26.22 14.36
N LYS A 344 -5.82 -26.61 14.28
CA LYS A 344 -4.81 -26.22 15.27
C LYS A 344 -4.52 -24.71 15.27
N VAL A 345 -4.47 -24.08 14.09
CA VAL A 345 -4.26 -22.63 13.96
C VAL A 345 -5.42 -21.85 14.58
N TYR A 346 -6.67 -22.28 14.36
CA TYR A 346 -7.83 -21.66 15.00
C TYR A 346 -7.84 -21.87 16.52
N GLU A 347 -7.43 -23.03 17.02
CA GLU A 347 -7.25 -23.28 18.45
C GLU A 347 -6.24 -22.29 19.05
N LEU A 348 -5.05 -22.16 18.46
CA LEU A 348 -4.01 -21.25 18.93
C LEU A 348 -4.42 -19.77 18.85
N LEU A 349 -5.16 -19.36 17.82
CA LEU A 349 -5.71 -18.00 17.71
C LEU A 349 -6.69 -17.70 18.85
N LYS A 350 -7.53 -18.66 19.21
CA LYS A 350 -8.49 -18.53 20.32
C LYS A 350 -7.80 -18.42 21.68
N GLU A 351 -6.67 -19.10 21.85
CA GLU A 351 -5.82 -19.04 23.03
C GLU A 351 -4.96 -17.77 23.10
N THR A 352 -4.78 -17.05 21.99
CA THR A 352 -3.92 -15.86 21.94
C THR A 352 -4.66 -14.61 22.47
N PRO A 353 -4.25 -14.02 23.61
CA PRO A 353 -4.85 -12.79 24.13
C PRO A 353 -4.52 -11.57 23.24
N PRO A 354 -5.23 -10.43 23.38
CA PRO A 354 -6.49 -10.23 24.08
C PRO A 354 -7.71 -10.62 23.20
N ASP A 355 -8.78 -11.15 23.80
CA ASP A 355 -10.02 -11.53 23.08
C ASP A 355 -9.84 -12.53 21.92
N GLY A 356 -8.97 -13.53 22.10
CA GLY A 356 -8.64 -14.51 21.04
C GLY A 356 -9.86 -15.19 20.38
N GLN A 357 -10.90 -15.51 21.15
CA GLN A 357 -12.14 -16.09 20.62
C GLN A 357 -12.84 -15.17 19.62
N LYS A 358 -12.97 -13.89 19.97
CA LYS A 358 -13.59 -12.88 19.10
C LYS A 358 -12.71 -12.63 17.88
N PHE A 359 -11.40 -12.48 18.07
CA PHE A 359 -10.45 -12.31 16.97
C PHE A 359 -10.53 -13.46 15.96
N ALA A 360 -10.54 -14.71 16.43
CA ALA A 360 -10.67 -15.87 15.57
C ALA A 360 -12.00 -15.89 14.77
N ALA A 361 -13.11 -15.48 15.40
CA ALA A 361 -14.41 -15.36 14.73
C ALA A 361 -14.41 -14.25 13.67
N ASP A 362 -13.82 -13.08 13.99
CA ASP A 362 -13.70 -11.95 13.07
C ASP A 362 -12.85 -12.32 11.84
N ILE A 363 -11.71 -12.97 12.04
CA ILE A 363 -10.85 -13.46 10.95
C ILE A 363 -11.61 -14.46 10.09
N LYS A 364 -12.31 -15.43 10.69
CA LYS A 364 -13.12 -16.39 9.92
C LYS A 364 -14.14 -15.68 9.03
N HIS A 365 -14.88 -14.72 9.59
CA HIS A 365 -15.86 -13.93 8.82
C HIS A 365 -15.21 -13.10 7.71
N ILE A 366 -14.00 -12.56 7.91
CA ILE A 366 -13.25 -11.86 6.85
C ILE A 366 -12.91 -12.82 5.70
N LEU A 367 -12.38 -14.01 6.02
CA LEU A 367 -12.02 -15.03 5.04
C LEU A 367 -13.24 -15.55 4.26
N ASP A 368 -14.38 -15.74 4.93
CA ASP A 368 -15.65 -16.08 4.27
C ASP A 368 -16.11 -14.97 3.29
N ARG A 369 -15.86 -13.69 3.63
CA ARG A 369 -16.14 -12.57 2.72
C ARG A 369 -15.16 -12.50 1.55
N GLU A 370 -13.90 -12.88 1.74
CA GLU A 370 -12.91 -12.93 0.66
C GLU A 370 -13.31 -13.88 -0.48
N GLU A 371 -14.09 -14.93 -0.20
CA GLU A 371 -14.63 -15.83 -1.24
C GLU A 371 -15.43 -15.08 -2.30
N HIS A 372 -16.20 -14.08 -1.88
CA HIS A 372 -17.00 -13.24 -2.78
C HIS A 372 -16.09 -12.42 -3.71
N TRP A 373 -14.98 -11.90 -3.18
CA TRP A 373 -14.00 -11.16 -3.95
C TRP A 373 -13.25 -12.06 -4.95
N ASN A 374 -12.90 -13.27 -4.53
CA ASN A 374 -12.28 -14.26 -5.41
C ASN A 374 -13.23 -14.65 -6.56
N ASN A 375 -14.51 -14.91 -6.27
CA ASN A 375 -15.51 -15.22 -7.28
C ASN A 375 -15.70 -14.07 -8.29
N TRP A 376 -15.87 -12.83 -7.80
CA TRP A 376 -15.96 -11.64 -8.64
C TRP A 376 -14.72 -11.49 -9.56
N LYS A 377 -13.53 -11.77 -9.03
CA LYS A 377 -12.29 -11.73 -9.81
C LYS A 377 -12.23 -12.84 -10.86
N ASN A 378 -12.67 -14.06 -10.53
CA ASN A 378 -12.74 -15.20 -11.45
C ASN A 378 -13.70 -14.94 -12.62
N GLU A 379 -14.78 -14.21 -12.37
CA GLU A 379 -15.72 -13.72 -13.40
C GLU A 379 -15.12 -12.64 -14.31
N GLY A 380 -13.91 -12.14 -14.01
CA GLY A 380 -13.24 -11.12 -14.80
C GLY A 380 -13.51 -9.69 -14.33
N CYS A 381 -13.86 -9.53 -13.05
CA CYS A 381 -14.07 -8.22 -12.41
C CYS A 381 -15.18 -7.39 -13.09
N PRO A 382 -16.42 -7.91 -13.19
CA PRO A 382 -17.52 -7.17 -13.82
C PRO A 382 -17.79 -5.85 -13.08
N SER A 383 -18.15 -4.82 -13.84
CA SER A 383 -18.43 -3.48 -13.28
C SER A 383 -19.60 -3.52 -12.30
N PHE A 384 -19.41 -2.94 -11.12
CA PHE A 384 -20.50 -2.70 -10.18
C PHE A 384 -21.42 -1.54 -10.61
N VAL A 385 -21.02 -0.74 -11.60
CA VAL A 385 -21.80 0.38 -12.10
C VAL A 385 -22.89 -0.14 -13.04
N LYS A 386 -24.09 -0.32 -12.52
CA LYS A 386 -25.28 -0.56 -13.34
C LYS A 386 -25.61 0.72 -14.10
N ARG A 387 -25.35 0.76 -15.42
CA ARG A 387 -25.81 1.88 -16.26
C ARG A 387 -27.34 1.91 -16.17
N SER A 388 -27.91 3.02 -15.71
CA SER A 388 -29.36 3.24 -15.75
C SER A 388 -29.80 3.07 -17.19
N GLN A 389 -30.64 2.07 -17.48
CA GLN A 389 -31.27 1.95 -18.80
C GLN A 389 -32.02 3.26 -19.05
N LYS A 390 -31.55 4.06 -20.01
CA LYS A 390 -32.35 5.17 -20.53
C LYS A 390 -33.64 4.55 -21.05
N ARG A 391 -34.76 4.84 -20.40
CA ARG A 391 -36.11 4.51 -20.90
C ARG A 391 -36.17 5.04 -22.33
N ASN A 392 -36.28 4.14 -23.32
CA ASN A 392 -36.70 4.48 -24.67
C ASN A 392 -38.16 4.96 -24.60
N GLN A 393 -38.38 6.22 -24.21
CA GLN A 393 -39.58 6.95 -24.60
C GLN A 393 -39.28 7.57 -25.97
N ASN A 394 -39.49 6.79 -27.02
CA ASN A 394 -39.74 7.27 -28.38
C ASN A 394 -40.20 6.08 -29.22
N GLN A 395 -41.48 5.72 -29.08
CA GLN A 395 -42.32 5.08 -30.10
C GLN A 395 -43.72 4.85 -29.53
N ARG A 396 -44.58 5.87 -29.67
CA ARG A 396 -46.05 5.78 -29.84
C ARG A 396 -46.62 7.19 -29.75
N GLY A 397 -46.47 7.92 -30.85
CA GLY A 397 -47.10 9.22 -31.07
C GLY A 397 -47.11 9.47 -32.56
N GLY A 398 -48.16 9.00 -33.24
CA GLY A 398 -48.33 9.20 -34.68
C GLY A 398 -49.03 8.05 -35.39
N MET A 399 -50.32 7.89 -35.16
CA MET A 399 -51.28 7.44 -36.18
C MET A 399 -52.69 7.62 -35.63
N ASN A 400 -53.30 8.76 -35.96
CA ASN A 400 -54.74 8.91 -36.13
C ASN A 400 -54.88 9.87 -37.31
N THR A 401 -55.18 9.30 -38.48
CA THR A 401 -55.90 9.94 -39.58
C THR A 401 -57.38 9.65 -39.41
#